data_AF-A0A534WCU1-F1
#
_entry.id   AF-A0A534WCU1-F1
#
_cell.length_a   1.000
_cell.length_b   1.000
_cell.length_c   1.000
_cell.angle_alpha   90.00
_cell.angle_beta   90.00
_cell.angle_gamma   90.00
#
_symmetry.space_group_name_H-M   'P 1'
#
loop_
_entity.id
_entity.type
_entity.pdbx_description
1 polymer ?
#
loop_
_entity_poly.entity_id
_entity_poly.type
_entity_poly.pdbx_seq_one_letter_code
_entity_poly.pdbx_strand_id
1 'polypeptide(L)' 'MTDVVVAGGGPAGLAAAIRSAERGLRTLLLERSASVPDKACGEGLMPG' A
#
# COMPACT_ATOMS: atom_id res chain seq x y z
N MET A 1 -1.58 -18.72 -6.35
CA MET A 1 -1.95 -17.79 -7.43
C MET A 1 -2.47 -16.52 -6.76
N THR A 2 -2.14 -15.36 -7.29
CA THR A 2 -2.46 -14.05 -6.69
C THR A 2 -3.32 -13.29 -7.70
N ASP A 3 -4.38 -12.64 -7.23
CA ASP A 3 -5.32 -11.93 -8.09
C ASP A 3 -4.90 -10.45 -8.26
N VAL A 4 -4.23 -9.88 -7.25
CA VAL A 4 -3.68 -8.51 -7.28
C VAL A 4 -2.25 -8.48 -6.72
N VAL A 5 -1.33 -7.84 -7.44
CA VAL A 5 0.01 -7.51 -6.93
C VAL A 5 0.14 -6.00 -6.77
N VAL A 6 0.55 -5.55 -5.58
CA VAL A 6 0.84 -4.15 -5.28
C VAL A 6 2.34 -3.99 -5.06
N ALA A 7 2.99 -3.16 -5.88
CA ALA A 7 4.41 -2.86 -5.76
C ALA A 7 4.61 -1.50 -5.06
N GLY A 8 5.10 -1.55 -3.83
CA GLY A 8 5.34 -0.39 -2.96
C GLY A 8 4.41 -0.35 -1.75
N GLY A 9 5.00 -0.29 -0.56
CA GLY A 9 4.36 -0.19 0.76
C GLY A 9 4.16 1.25 1.25
N GLY A 10 4.09 2.22 0.34
CA GLY A 10 3.72 3.59 0.67
C GLY A 10 2.21 3.73 0.96
N PRO A 11 1.72 4.93 1.36
CA PRO A 11 0.32 5.14 1.74
C PRO A 11 -0.69 4.68 0.67
N ALA A 12 -0.45 5.02 -0.61
CA ALA A 12 -1.32 4.61 -1.70
C ALA A 12 -1.29 3.09 -1.95
N GLY A 13 -0.12 2.46 -1.84
CA GLY A 13 0.04 1.02 -2.01
C GLY A 13 -0.63 0.22 -0.90
N LEU A 14 -0.44 0.64 0.35
CA LEU A 14 -1.15 0.05 1.50
C LEU A 14 -2.67 0.23 1.37
N ALA A 15 -3.14 1.44 1.02
CA ALA A 15 -4.57 1.67 0.79
C ALA A 15 -5.12 0.77 -0.32
N ALA A 16 -4.41 0.63 -1.44
CA ALA A 16 -4.81 -0.27 -2.53
C ALA A 16 -4.85 -1.74 -2.06
N ALA A 17 -3.81 -2.21 -1.37
CA ALA A 17 -3.73 -3.60 -0.89
C ALA A 17 -4.85 -3.94 0.10
N ILE A 18 -5.13 -3.04 1.05
CA ILE A 18 -6.24 -3.19 2.01
C ILE A 18 -7.56 -3.28 1.24
N ARG A 19 -7.83 -2.34 0.32
CA ARG A 19 -9.08 -2.30 -0.44
C ARG A 19 -9.27 -3.49 -1.39
N SER A 20 -8.18 -4.08 -1.89
CA SER A 20 -8.21 -5.33 -2.67
C SER A 20 -8.51 -6.54 -1.79
N ALA A 21 -7.86 -6.63 -0.63
CA ALA A 21 -8.10 -7.71 0.34
C ALA A 21 -9.54 -7.68 0.90
N GLU A 22 -10.07 -6.50 1.21
CA GLU A 22 -11.47 -6.32 1.66
C GLU A 22 -12.50 -6.78 0.61
N ARG A 23 -12.13 -6.80 -0.67
CA ARG A 23 -12.96 -7.31 -1.77
C ARG A 23 -12.81 -8.83 -1.98
N GLY A 24 -12.06 -9.52 -1.11
CA GLY A 24 -11.84 -10.96 -1.18
C GLY A 24 -10.77 -11.40 -2.19
N LEU A 25 -9.98 -10.46 -2.74
CA LEU A 25 -8.93 -10.79 -3.70
C LEU A 25 -7.68 -11.29 -2.96
N ARG A 26 -7.05 -12.37 -3.44
CA ARG A 26 -5.72 -12.77 -2.97
C ARG A 26 -4.72 -11.72 -3.41
N THR A 27 -4.25 -10.95 -2.44
CA THR A 27 -3.44 -9.75 -2.67
C THR A 27 -2.02 -9.99 -2.16
N LEU A 28 -1.03 -9.73 -3.01
CA LEU A 28 0.40 -9.75 -2.66
C LEU A 28 0.94 -8.33 -2.69
N LEU A 29 1.42 -7.83 -1.55
CA LEU A 29 2.14 -6.56 -1.48
C LEU A 29 3.63 -6.82 -1.39
N LEU A 30 4.40 -6.14 -2.23
CA LEU A 30 5.85 -6.20 -2.27
C LEU A 30 6.41 -4.82 -1.92
N GLU A 31 7.19 -4.74 -0.86
CA GLU A 31 7.94 -3.53 -0.48
C GLU A 31 9.41 -3.90 -0.32
N ARG A 32 10.29 -3.01 -0.76
CA ARG A 32 11.74 -3.19 -0.70
C ARG A 32 12.26 -3.09 0.73
N SER A 33 11.69 -2.20 1.55
CA SER A 33 12.13 -1.96 2.92
C SER A 33 11.16 -2.49 3.96
N ALA A 34 11.68 -3.13 5.01
CA ALA A 34 10.89 -3.47 6.19
C ALA A 34 10.66 -2.27 7.13
N SER A 35 11.42 -1.18 6.96
CA SER A 35 11.31 0.02 7.79
C SER A 35 10.44 1.09 7.14
N VAL A 36 9.78 1.88 7.99
CA VAL A 36 9.08 3.09 7.54
C VAL A 36 10.11 4.11 7.06
N PRO A 37 10.00 4.64 5.83
CA PRO A 37 10.91 5.66 5.35
C PRO A 37 10.76 6.95 6.16
N ASP A 38 11.88 7.46 6.68
CA ASP A 38 11.97 8.81 7.22
C ASP A 38 11.99 9.81 6.06
N LYS A 39 10.81 10.30 5.67
CA LYS A 39 10.62 11.21 4.53
C LYS A 39 9.60 12.29 4.86
N ALA A 40 9.94 13.54 4.57
CA ALA A 40 9.04 14.68 4.76
C ALA A 40 7.85 14.71 3.78
N CYS A 41 7.91 13.96 2.68
CA CYS A 41 6.82 13.92 1.72
C CYS A 41 5.65 13.08 2.24
N GLY A 42 4.43 13.59 2.13
CA GLY A 42 3.19 12.84 2.41
C GLY A 42 2.73 12.88 3.87
N GLU A 43 3.17 13.87 4.65
CA GLU A 43 2.73 14.10 6.03
C GLU A 43 1.37 14.82 6.11
N GLY A 44 1.00 15.55 5.06
CA GLY A 44 -0.27 16.24 4.96
C GLY A 44 -1.32 15.42 4.21
N LEU A 45 -2.50 15.28 4.81
CA LEU A 45 -3.73 14.86 4.13
C LEU A 45 -4.61 16.09 3.98
N MET A 46 -4.85 16.51 2.74
CA MET A 46 -5.77 17.61 2.45
C MET A 46 -7.22 17.11 2.55
N PRO A 47 -8.18 17.99 2.90
CA PRO A 47 -9.59 17.65 2.84
C PRO A 47 -10.00 17.18 1.44
N GLY A 48 -10.81 16.12 1.41
CA GLY A 48 -11.48 15.54 0.25
C GLY A 48 -12.81 14.92 0.66
#